data_AF-A0A3D3S6Y6-F1
#
_entry.id   AF-A0A3D3S6Y6-F1
#
_cell.length_a   1.000
_cell.length_b   1.000
_cell.length_c   1.000
_cell.angle_alpha   90.00
_cell.angle_beta   90.00
_cell.angle_gamma   90.00
#
_symmetry.space_group_name_H-M   'P 1'
#
loop_
_entity.id
_entity.type
_entity.pdbx_description
1 polymer ?
#
loop_
_entity_poly.entity_id
_entity_poly.type
_entity_poly.pdbx_seq_one_letter_code
_entity_poly.pdbx_strand_id
1 'polypeptide(L)'
;MPPYTVSQVRWMQHAAELLAVRRAVFIDEQGVPEAVEVDGRDAGAWHLLARDAAGLPVGCARLLPDAHIGRMAVLRGARGQGVGRRLLEAAVQLGQRLGMAQLHLHAQVRARGFYEAAGFIAEGDAFLEAGIAHVAMHLTVRH
;
A
#
# COMPACT_ATOMS: atom_id res chain seq x y z
N MET A 1 1.59 10.94 -21.14
CA MET A 1 1.01 10.91 -19.78
C MET A 1 1.14 9.48 -19.25
N PRO A 2 1.38 9.27 -17.95
CA PRO A 2 1.36 7.92 -17.40
C PRO A 2 -0.02 7.28 -17.65
N PRO A 3 -0.12 5.97 -17.91
CA PRO A 3 -1.39 5.29 -18.23
C PRO A 3 -2.33 5.15 -17.02
N TYR A 4 -2.05 5.89 -15.93
CA TYR A 4 -2.79 5.87 -14.69
C TYR A 4 -2.66 7.19 -13.93
N THR A 5 -3.61 7.40 -13.02
CA THR A 5 -3.63 8.49 -12.05
C THR A 5 -3.67 7.92 -10.64
N VAL A 6 -3.09 8.63 -9.67
CA VAL A 6 -3.17 8.28 -8.25
C VAL A 6 -3.75 9.47 -7.50
N SER A 7 -4.80 9.23 -6.72
CA SER A 7 -5.43 10.26 -5.89
C SER A 7 -5.72 9.73 -4.49
N GLN A 8 -5.79 10.65 -3.53
CA GLN A 8 -6.29 10.36 -2.19
C GLN A 8 -7.82 10.26 -2.23
N VAL A 9 -8.36 9.23 -1.61
CA VAL A 9 -9.80 8.95 -1.54
C VAL A 9 -10.27 8.77 -0.10
N ARG A 10 -11.56 9.02 0.14
CA ARG A 10 -12.18 8.79 1.45
C ARG A 10 -12.76 7.38 1.52
N TRP A 11 -12.52 6.68 2.63
CA TRP A 11 -13.03 5.34 2.86
C TRP A 11 -14.54 5.25 2.64
N MET A 12 -15.33 6.15 3.24
CA MET A 12 -16.80 6.14 3.18
C MET A 12 -17.38 6.21 1.75
N GLN A 13 -16.61 6.71 0.78
CA GLN A 13 -17.05 6.87 -0.61
C GLN A 13 -16.47 5.80 -1.55
N HIS A 14 -15.32 5.23 -1.20
CA HIS A 14 -14.55 4.37 -2.11
C HIS A 14 -14.20 3.00 -1.53
N ALA A 15 -14.79 2.61 -0.39
CA ALA A 15 -14.54 1.32 0.26
C ALA A 15 -14.72 0.14 -0.71
N ALA A 16 -15.78 0.15 -1.53
CA ALA A 16 -16.04 -0.93 -2.49
C ALA A 16 -14.90 -1.09 -3.51
N GLU A 17 -14.36 0.01 -4.03
CA GLU A 17 -13.27 -0.02 -5.02
C GLU A 17 -11.95 -0.44 -4.40
N LEU A 18 -11.64 0.07 -3.20
CA LEU A 18 -10.45 -0.32 -2.44
C LEU A 18 -10.50 -1.81 -2.09
N LEU A 19 -11.64 -2.28 -1.58
CA LEU A 19 -11.85 -3.68 -1.22
C LEU A 19 -11.81 -4.60 -2.45
N ALA A 20 -12.33 -4.18 -3.61
CA ALA A 20 -12.26 -4.97 -4.83
C ALA A 20 -10.80 -5.23 -5.25
N VAL A 21 -9.95 -4.19 -5.25
CA VAL A 21 -8.52 -4.33 -5.55
C VAL A 21 -7.81 -5.20 -4.50
N ARG A 22 -8.07 -4.94 -3.21
CA ARG A 22 -7.47 -5.70 -2.09
C ARG A 22 -7.86 -7.16 -2.12
N ARG A 23 -9.14 -7.48 -2.37
CA ARG A 23 -9.63 -8.87 -2.50
C ARG A 23 -8.94 -9.61 -3.62
N ALA A 24 -8.89 -9.02 -4.82
CA ALA A 24 -8.27 -9.64 -5.98
C ALA A 24 -6.78 -9.98 -5.75
N VAL A 25 -6.05 -9.14 -4.99
CA VAL A 25 -4.62 -9.31 -4.76
C VAL A 25 -4.31 -10.13 -3.50
N PHE A 26 -4.93 -9.82 -2.37
CA PHE A 26 -4.60 -10.47 -1.10
C PHE A 26 -5.36 -11.77 -0.90
N ILE A 27 -6.65 -11.80 -1.19
CA ILE A 27 -7.48 -13.00 -0.95
C ILE A 27 -7.34 -13.97 -2.13
N ASP A 28 -7.72 -13.52 -3.34
CA ASP A 28 -7.85 -14.43 -4.48
C ASP A 28 -6.49 -14.88 -5.02
N GLU A 29 -5.49 -13.98 -5.06
CA GLU A 29 -4.15 -14.30 -5.57
C GLU A 29 -3.19 -14.82 -4.50
N GLN A 30 -3.21 -14.27 -3.29
CA GLN A 30 -2.22 -14.59 -2.25
C GLN A 30 -2.75 -15.52 -1.15
N GLY A 31 -4.06 -15.81 -1.13
CA GLY A 31 -4.66 -16.70 -0.13
C GLY A 31 -4.71 -16.12 1.28
N VAL A 32 -4.62 -14.81 1.45
CA VAL A 32 -4.77 -14.15 2.75
C VAL A 32 -6.22 -14.34 3.23
N PRO A 33 -6.45 -14.82 4.48
CA PRO A 33 -7.80 -14.95 5.01
C PRO A 33 -8.53 -13.60 5.08
N GLU A 34 -9.81 -13.57 4.69
CA GLU A 34 -10.63 -12.35 4.67
C GLU A 34 -10.70 -11.64 6.04
N ALA A 35 -10.74 -12.41 7.13
CA ALA A 35 -10.74 -11.88 8.49
C ALA A 35 -9.43 -11.16 8.88
N VAL A 36 -8.32 -11.45 8.20
CA VAL A 36 -7.04 -10.74 8.39
C VAL A 36 -6.99 -9.47 7.53
N GLU A 37 -7.63 -9.52 6.36
CA GLU A 37 -7.67 -8.39 5.43
C GLU A 37 -8.48 -7.21 6.00
N VAL A 38 -9.61 -7.48 6.66
CA VAL A 38 -10.47 -6.48 7.29
C VAL A 38 -10.11 -6.31 8.77
N ASP A 39 -9.22 -5.35 9.05
CA ASP A 39 -8.66 -5.13 10.39
C ASP A 39 -9.41 -4.07 11.23
N GLY A 40 -10.49 -3.50 10.69
CA GLY A 40 -11.28 -2.45 11.35
C GLY A 40 -10.62 -1.07 11.40
N ARG A 41 -9.43 -0.89 10.81
CA ARG A 41 -8.68 0.39 10.85
C ARG A 41 -8.96 1.32 9.68
N ASP A 42 -9.73 0.86 8.69
CA ASP A 42 -9.90 1.55 7.42
C ASP A 42 -10.62 2.90 7.53
N ALA A 43 -11.57 3.05 8.47
CA ALA A 43 -12.35 4.28 8.61
C ALA A 43 -11.50 5.50 9.05
N GLY A 44 -10.47 5.27 9.85
CA GLY A 44 -9.56 6.31 10.37
C GLY A 44 -8.30 6.51 9.53
N ALA A 45 -8.16 5.81 8.41
CA ALA A 45 -6.96 5.81 7.59
C ALA A 45 -7.09 6.75 6.38
N TRP A 46 -5.95 7.15 5.84
CA TRP A 46 -5.88 7.77 4.52
C TRP A 46 -5.70 6.69 3.45
N HIS A 47 -6.47 6.78 2.37
CA HIS A 47 -6.42 5.82 1.29
C HIS A 47 -5.98 6.48 -0.01
N LEU A 48 -5.21 5.75 -0.80
CA LEU A 48 -4.79 6.13 -2.13
C LEU A 48 -5.36 5.11 -3.11
N LEU A 49 -5.90 5.60 -4.22
CA LEU A 49 -6.45 4.78 -5.28
C LEU A 49 -5.76 5.14 -6.60
N ALA A 50 -5.28 4.11 -7.30
CA ALA A 50 -4.75 4.22 -8.64
C ALA A 50 -5.84 3.82 -9.64
N ARG A 51 -6.06 4.65 -10.65
CA ARG A 51 -6.99 4.39 -11.75
C ARG A 51 -6.27 4.41 -13.09
N ASP A 52 -6.66 3.53 -14.01
CA ASP A 52 -6.15 3.57 -15.38
C ASP A 52 -6.77 4.74 -16.19
N ALA A 53 -6.41 4.83 -17.47
CA ALA A 53 -6.93 5.87 -18.37
C ALA A 53 -8.45 5.80 -18.60
N ALA A 54 -9.08 4.64 -18.38
CA ALA A 54 -10.53 4.47 -18.44
C ALA A 54 -11.23 4.79 -17.11
N GLY A 55 -10.46 5.13 -16.06
CA GLY A 55 -10.98 5.43 -14.73
C GLY A 55 -11.19 4.20 -13.85
N LEU A 56 -10.79 3.00 -14.30
CA LEU A 56 -10.97 1.76 -13.54
C LEU A 56 -9.90 1.63 -12.44
N PRO A 57 -10.28 1.16 -11.23
CA PRO A 57 -9.33 0.98 -10.14
C PRO A 57 -8.36 -0.17 -10.45
N VAL A 58 -7.06 0.12 -10.40
CA VAL A 58 -5.99 -0.83 -10.73
C VAL A 58 -4.97 -1.04 -9.61
N GLY A 59 -5.02 -0.22 -8.57
CA GLY A 59 -4.16 -0.36 -7.40
C GLY A 59 -4.61 0.52 -6.24
N CYS A 60 -4.15 0.22 -5.03
CA CYS A 60 -4.42 1.01 -3.85
C CYS A 60 -3.29 0.95 -2.82
N ALA A 61 -3.35 1.87 -1.86
CA ALA A 61 -2.52 1.89 -0.67
C ALA A 61 -3.28 2.51 0.49
N ARG A 62 -2.85 2.21 1.71
CA ARG A 62 -3.38 2.79 2.94
C ARG A 62 -2.23 3.36 3.78
N LEU A 63 -2.43 4.54 4.34
CA LEU A 63 -1.58 5.13 5.38
C LEU A 63 -2.40 5.28 6.66
N LEU A 64 -1.89 4.76 7.77
CA LEU A 64 -2.53 4.81 9.08
C LEU A 64 -2.03 6.01 9.91
N PRO A 65 -2.79 6.45 10.93
CA PRO A 65 -2.37 7.53 11.85
C PRO A 65 -1.05 7.27 12.60
N ASP A 66 -0.68 6.02 12.80
CA ASP A 66 0.61 5.58 13.37
C ASP A 66 1.73 5.51 12.33
N ALA A 67 1.55 6.16 11.17
CA ALA A 67 2.51 6.22 10.08
C ALA A 67 2.81 4.89 9.37
N HIS A 68 1.96 3.88 9.57
CA HIS A 68 2.12 2.59 8.90
C HIS A 68 1.50 2.62 7.49
N ILE A 69 2.31 2.36 6.48
CA ILE A 69 1.89 2.11 5.09
C ILE A 69 1.55 0.63 4.96
N GLY A 70 0.36 0.35 4.43
CA GLY A 70 -0.11 -1.00 4.22
C GLY A 70 -1.12 -1.09 3.09
N ARG A 71 -1.68 -2.28 2.92
CA ARG A 71 -2.68 -2.58 1.85
C ARG A 71 -2.25 -2.09 0.47
N MET A 72 -0.93 -2.15 0.22
CA MET A 72 -0.31 -1.88 -1.07
C MET A 72 -0.67 -3.03 -2.02
N ALA A 73 -1.59 -2.79 -2.93
CA ALA A 73 -2.07 -3.77 -3.89
C ALA A 73 -2.10 -3.18 -5.30
N VAL A 74 -1.65 -3.95 -6.28
CA VAL A 74 -1.74 -3.61 -7.70
C VAL A 74 -2.22 -4.84 -8.45
N LEU A 75 -3.28 -4.69 -9.24
CA LEU A 75 -3.84 -5.77 -10.06
C LEU A 75 -2.78 -6.31 -11.02
N ARG A 76 -2.78 -7.62 -11.25
CA ARG A 76 -1.76 -8.32 -12.06
C ARG A 76 -1.52 -7.66 -13.42
N GLY A 77 -2.58 -7.25 -14.12
CA GLY A 77 -2.47 -6.61 -15.44
C GLY A 77 -1.86 -5.20 -15.43
N ALA A 78 -1.81 -4.54 -14.28
CA ALA A 78 -1.27 -3.19 -14.13
C ALA A 78 0.16 -3.17 -13.54
N ARG A 79 0.73 -4.34 -13.20
CA ARG A 79 2.10 -4.46 -12.68
C ARG A 79 3.13 -4.19 -13.78
N GLY A 80 4.34 -3.79 -13.37
CA GLY A 80 5.42 -3.44 -14.30
C GLY A 80 5.26 -2.08 -15.00
N GLN A 81 4.13 -1.39 -14.80
CA GLN A 81 3.84 -0.10 -15.43
C GLN A 81 4.19 1.11 -14.52
N GLY A 82 4.70 0.87 -13.31
CA GLY A 82 5.04 1.93 -12.34
C GLY A 82 3.93 2.33 -11.36
N VAL A 83 2.75 1.70 -11.43
CA VAL A 83 1.61 1.97 -10.53
C VAL A 83 1.99 1.88 -9.05
N GLY A 84 2.63 0.77 -8.65
CA GLY A 84 3.04 0.55 -7.26
C GLY A 84 4.02 1.61 -6.76
N ARG A 85 4.99 1.99 -7.60
CA ARG A 85 5.94 3.06 -7.28
C ARG A 85 5.22 4.39 -7.04
N ARG A 86 4.29 4.75 -7.92
CA ARG A 86 3.53 6.00 -7.79
C ARG A 86 2.64 6.04 -6.55
N LEU A 87 2.02 4.90 -6.19
CA LEU A 87 1.25 4.74 -4.95
C LEU A 87 2.14 4.94 -3.72
N LEU A 88 3.32 4.30 -3.69
CA LEU A 88 4.28 4.46 -2.60
C LEU A 88 4.77 5.90 -2.46
N GLU A 89 5.17 6.54 -3.58
CA GLU A 89 5.57 7.94 -3.60
C GLU A 89 4.45 8.86 -3.08
N ALA A 90 3.19 8.60 -3.47
CA ALA A 90 2.06 9.36 -2.96
C ALA A 90 1.82 9.15 -1.46
N ALA A 91 2.05 7.94 -0.94
CA ALA A 91 1.95 7.64 0.48
C ALA A 91 3.05 8.35 1.30
N VAL A 92 4.29 8.35 0.79
CA VAL A 92 5.41 9.07 1.41
C VAL A 92 5.15 10.58 1.42
N GLN A 93 4.71 11.15 0.30
CA GLN A 93 4.33 12.57 0.22
C GLN A 93 3.18 12.92 1.15
N LEU A 94 2.24 12.01 1.36
CA LEU A 94 1.15 12.21 2.30
C LEU A 94 1.68 12.23 3.75
N GLY A 95 2.53 11.27 4.12
CA GLY A 95 3.20 11.26 5.42
C GLY A 95 3.98 12.53 5.72
N GLN A 96 4.73 13.03 4.72
CA GLN A 96 5.43 14.32 4.78
C GLN A 96 4.48 15.48 5.10
N ARG A 97 3.36 15.59 4.37
CA ARG A 97 2.35 16.64 4.59
C ARG A 97 1.68 16.54 5.96
N LEU A 98 1.57 15.34 6.50
CA LEU A 98 1.00 15.07 7.83
C LEU A 98 2.02 15.28 8.96
N GLY A 99 3.27 15.64 8.65
CA GLY A 99 4.30 15.86 9.68
C GLY A 99 4.82 14.56 10.32
N MET A 100 4.66 13.42 9.65
CA MET A 100 5.18 12.14 10.15
C MET A 100 6.70 12.09 9.96
N ALA A 101 7.45 12.02 11.07
CA ALA A 101 8.91 11.98 11.06
C ALA A 101 9.47 10.66 10.50
N GLN A 102 8.70 9.59 10.59
CA GLN A 102 9.06 8.26 10.10
C GLN A 102 7.83 7.57 9.53
N LEU A 103 8.02 6.75 8.51
CA LEU A 103 6.99 5.87 7.94
C LEU A 103 7.43 4.42 8.13
N HIS A 104 6.48 3.55 8.40
CA HIS A 104 6.73 2.13 8.67
C HIS A 104 5.93 1.25 7.73
N LEU A 105 6.42 0.05 7.45
CA LEU A 105 5.66 -0.97 6.75
C LEU A 105 6.16 -2.36 7.09
N HIS A 106 5.30 -3.35 6.86
CA HIS A 106 5.70 -4.75 6.82
C HIS A 106 5.76 -5.17 5.35
N ALA A 107 6.96 -5.27 4.80
CA ALA A 107 7.14 -5.69 3.42
C ALA A 107 7.10 -7.21 3.37
N GLN A 108 6.34 -7.79 2.44
CA GLN A 108 6.59 -9.19 2.05
C GLN A 108 8.05 -9.31 1.61
N VAL A 109 8.76 -10.35 2.03
CA VAL A 109 10.21 -10.49 1.75
C VAL A 109 10.52 -10.40 0.25
N ARG A 110 9.63 -10.93 -0.60
CA ARG A 110 9.73 -10.83 -2.08
C ARG A 110 9.65 -9.40 -2.63
N ALA A 111 9.05 -8.47 -1.88
CA ALA A 111 8.89 -7.06 -2.23
C ALA A 111 9.94 -6.16 -1.53
N ARG A 112 10.86 -6.72 -0.74
CA ARG A 112 11.89 -5.96 -0.02
C ARG A 112 12.65 -5.00 -0.94
N GLY A 113 13.17 -5.51 -2.07
CA GLY A 113 13.93 -4.68 -3.01
C GLY A 113 13.13 -3.53 -3.63
N PHE A 114 11.80 -3.65 -3.73
CA PHE A 114 10.94 -2.57 -4.20
C PHE A 114 10.90 -1.40 -3.20
N TYR A 115 10.85 -1.70 -1.90
CA TYR A 115 10.84 -0.68 -0.84
C TYR A 115 12.25 -0.11 -0.59
N GLU A 116 13.30 -0.95 -0.66
CA GLU A 116 14.70 -0.49 -0.56
C GLU A 116 15.03 0.50 -1.67
N ALA A 117 14.56 0.27 -2.90
CA ALA A 117 14.72 1.21 -4.01
C ALA A 117 14.02 2.57 -3.78
N ALA A 118 13.04 2.62 -2.87
CA ALA A 118 12.38 3.85 -2.44
C ALA A 118 13.00 4.47 -1.17
N GLY A 119 14.10 3.89 -0.66
CA GLY A 119 14.83 4.39 0.51
C GLY A 119 14.39 3.81 1.84
N PHE A 120 13.48 2.83 1.87
CA PHE A 120 13.14 2.13 3.12
C PHE A 120 14.30 1.22 3.55
N ILE A 121 14.54 1.17 4.85
CA ILE A 121 15.58 0.37 5.48
C ILE A 121 14.90 -0.79 6.22
N ALA A 122 15.35 -2.01 5.99
CA ALA A 122 14.86 -3.19 6.70
C ALA A 122 15.34 -3.20 8.16
N GLU A 123 14.47 -3.65 9.06
CA GLU A 123 14.70 -3.69 10.50
C GLU A 123 14.36 -5.08 11.05
N GLY A 124 15.30 -5.65 11.79
CA GLY A 124 15.14 -6.98 12.41
C GLY A 124 15.09 -8.14 11.42
N ASP A 125 14.69 -9.28 11.95
CA ASP A 125 14.56 -10.54 11.21
C ASP A 125 13.19 -10.66 10.51
N ALA A 126 13.13 -11.53 9.51
CA ALA A 126 11.88 -11.86 8.85
C ALA A 126 10.94 -12.62 9.79
N PHE A 127 9.63 -12.34 9.70
CA PHE A 127 8.58 -12.98 10.49
C PHE A 127 7.41 -13.40 9.59
N LEU A 128 6.54 -14.28 10.09
CA LEU A 128 5.35 -14.72 9.36
C LEU A 128 4.13 -13.88 9.73
N GLU A 129 3.42 -13.40 8.72
CA GLU A 129 2.13 -12.73 8.86
C GLU A 129 1.18 -13.32 7.81
N ALA A 130 0.02 -13.83 8.24
CA ALA A 130 -0.93 -14.56 7.39
C ALA A 130 -0.29 -15.72 6.57
N GLY A 131 0.73 -16.38 7.11
CA GLY A 131 1.46 -17.45 6.42
C GLY A 131 2.46 -16.98 5.36
N ILE A 132 2.67 -15.67 5.23
CA ILE A 132 3.60 -15.05 4.27
C ILE A 132 4.78 -14.45 5.05
N ALA A 133 6.00 -14.65 4.55
CA ALA A 133 7.20 -14.06 5.14
C ALA A 133 7.24 -12.54 4.88
N HIS A 134 7.39 -11.78 5.95
CA HIS A 134 7.50 -10.33 5.98
C HIS A 134 8.78 -9.87 6.68
N VAL A 135 9.18 -8.63 6.44
CA VAL A 135 10.25 -7.93 7.17
C VAL A 135 9.76 -6.52 7.49
N ALA A 136 10.02 -6.05 8.71
CA ALA A 136 9.70 -4.68 9.08
C ALA A 136 10.65 -3.74 8.34
N MET A 137 10.14 -2.61 7.86
CA MET A 137 10.95 -1.60 7.22
C MET A 137 10.48 -0.20 7.63
N HIS A 138 11.40 0.75 7.64
CA HIS A 138 11.09 2.14 7.94
C HIS A 138 11.76 3.10 6.96
N LEU A 139 11.20 4.30 6.84
CA LEU A 139 11.78 5.43 6.10
C LEU A 139 11.75 6.67 7.00
N THR A 140 12.91 7.25 7.28
CA THR A 140 12.99 8.57 7.92
C THR A 140 12.57 9.62 6.90
N VAL A 141 11.55 10.39 7.25
CA VAL A 141 11.01 11.45 6.41
C VAL A 141 11.77 12.73 6.71
N ARG A 142 12.41 13.30 5.68
CA ARG A 142 13.03 14.63 5.78
C ARG A 142 12.00 15.69 5.38
N HIS A 143 11.87 16.70 6.22
CA HIS A 143 11.03 17.89 5.99
C HIS A 143 11.84 19.03 5.39
#